data_AF-A0A0U2T3I6-F1
#
_entry.id   AF-A0A0U2T3I6-F1
#
_cell.length_a   1.000
_cell.length_b   1.000
_cell.length_c   1.000
_cell.angle_alpha   90.00
_cell.angle_beta   90.00
_cell.angle_gamma   90.00
#
_symmetry.space_group_name_H-M   'P 1'
#
loop_
_entity.id
_entity.type
_entity.pdbx_description
1 polymer ?
#
loop_
_entity_poly.entity_id
_entity_poly.type
_entity_poly.pdbx_seq_one_letter_code
_entity_poly.pdbx_strand_id
1 'polypeptide(L)'
;MALAEPRRRQKWTLNPRGNLWANEENKFGQKLMEKMGWEKGKGLGAKKDGMLNPIKMRQKDDQKGVGFEGHDDTWLAHQDDFQSVLAALNAEHGNGTEQEKEALKRKSLELASKGSRRRVHYQKFVKGKDLDNYSQDDLGCILGTN
;
A
#
# COMPACT_ATOMS: atom_id res chain seq x y z
N MET A 1 -17.19 16.71 -0.42
CA MET A 1 -16.69 15.72 0.56
C MET A 1 -15.20 15.96 0.74
N ALA A 2 -14.77 16.40 1.93
CA ALA A 2 -13.37 16.69 2.21
C ALA A 2 -12.61 15.40 2.56
N LEU A 3 -11.42 15.23 1.96
CA LEU A 3 -10.52 14.07 2.10
C LEU A 3 -9.72 14.08 3.43
N ALA A 4 -10.30 14.63 4.50
CA ALA A 4 -9.63 14.77 5.78
C ALA A 4 -10.18 13.72 6.76
N GLU A 5 -9.30 12.90 7.32
CA GLU A 5 -9.66 11.89 8.33
C GLU A 5 -10.33 12.56 9.54
N PRO A 6 -11.40 11.97 10.11
CA PRO A 6 -12.04 12.51 11.32
C PRO A 6 -11.01 12.65 12.46
N ARG A 7 -10.89 13.87 13.01
CA ARG A 7 -9.96 14.17 14.11
C ARG A 7 -10.26 13.30 15.33
N ARG A 8 -9.45 12.27 15.57
CA ARG A 8 -9.47 11.46 16.80
C ARG A 8 -8.67 12.17 17.89
N ARG A 9 -9.28 12.34 19.08
CA ARG A 9 -8.58 12.87 20.26
C ARG A 9 -7.65 11.79 20.83
N GLN A 10 -6.38 11.80 20.43
CA GLN A 10 -5.37 10.95 21.05
C GLN A 10 -4.84 11.62 22.33
N LYS A 11 -4.95 10.91 23.46
CA LYS A 11 -4.38 11.36 24.74
C LYS A 11 -2.88 11.04 24.72
N TRP A 12 -2.05 12.07 24.61
CA TRP A 12 -0.62 11.93 24.82
C TRP A 12 -0.36 11.71 26.31
N THR A 13 0.12 10.54 26.69
CA THR A 13 0.55 10.24 28.06
C THR A 13 2.04 9.93 28.07
N LEU A 14 2.73 10.31 29.14
CA LEU A 14 4.16 10.00 29.37
C LEU A 14 4.41 8.49 29.46
N ASN A 15 3.37 7.70 29.69
CA ASN A 15 3.43 6.25 29.81
C ASN A 15 2.33 5.59 28.96
N PRO A 16 2.49 5.55 27.63
CA PRO A 16 1.46 5.02 26.74
C PRO A 16 1.19 3.52 26.94
N ARG A 17 2.17 2.78 27.48
CA ARG A 17 2.06 1.35 27.76
C ARG A 17 1.78 0.99 29.22
N GLY A 18 1.73 1.98 30.12
CA GLY A 18 1.50 1.72 31.54
C GLY A 18 2.64 0.99 32.28
N ASN A 19 3.84 0.81 31.70
CA ASN A 19 4.87 -0.10 32.24
C ASN A 19 5.93 0.54 33.17
N LEU A 20 5.95 1.86 33.34
CA LEU A 20 6.96 2.54 34.16
C LEU A 20 7.03 2.01 35.61
N TRP A 21 5.89 1.70 36.24
CA TRP A 21 5.88 1.18 37.61
C TRP A 21 6.50 -0.20 37.79
N ALA A 22 6.45 -1.05 36.76
CA ALA A 22 7.01 -2.40 36.80
C ALA A 22 8.51 -2.41 36.46
N ASN A 23 8.98 -1.42 35.71
CA ASN A 23 10.39 -1.32 35.27
C ASN A 23 11.26 -0.51 36.24
N GLU A 24 10.65 0.28 37.13
CA GLU A 24 11.37 1.15 38.06
C GLU A 24 11.78 0.40 39.32
N GLU A 25 13.06 0.01 39.38
CA GLU A 25 13.65 -0.77 40.47
C GLU A 25 13.59 -0.10 41.85
N ASN A 26 13.57 1.24 41.87
CA ASN A 26 13.68 2.01 43.10
C ASN A 26 12.33 2.38 43.75
N LYS A 27 11.20 1.86 43.25
CA LYS A 27 9.89 2.17 43.83
C LYS A 27 9.68 1.54 45.20
N PHE A 28 8.88 2.22 46.02
CA PHE A 28 8.49 1.75 47.34
C PHE A 28 7.93 0.32 47.33
N GLY A 29 7.02 0.02 46.39
CA GLY A 29 6.41 -1.31 46.28
C GLY A 29 7.43 -2.42 45.99
N GLN A 30 8.40 -2.16 45.11
CA GLN A 30 9.45 -3.12 44.80
C GLN A 30 10.37 -3.37 46.01
N LYS A 31 10.84 -2.30 46.66
CA LYS A 31 11.66 -2.40 47.88
C LYS A 31 10.94 -3.13 49.01
N LEU A 32 9.62 -2.95 49.13
CA LEU A 32 8.82 -3.65 50.13
C LEU A 32 8.71 -5.14 49.81
N MET A 33 8.47 -5.52 48.55
CA MET A 33 8.41 -6.92 48.15
C MET A 33 9.76 -7.62 48.32
N GLU A 34 10.86 -6.96 47.94
CA GLU A 34 12.22 -7.48 48.14
C GLU A 34 12.52 -7.72 49.63
N LYS A 35 12.11 -6.81 50.51
CA LYS A 35 12.22 -7.00 51.97
C LYS A 35 11.42 -8.21 52.49
N MET A 36 10.35 -8.58 51.82
CA MET A 36 9.53 -9.76 52.15
C MET A 36 10.04 -11.05 51.49
N GLY A 37 11.21 -11.01 50.85
CA GLY A 37 11.85 -12.19 50.25
C GLY A 37 11.41 -12.50 48.81
N TRP A 38 10.69 -11.57 48.17
CA TRP A 38 10.41 -11.67 46.74
C TRP A 38 11.63 -11.22 45.92
N GLU A 39 11.91 -11.89 44.81
CA GLU A 39 13.06 -11.60 43.95
C GLU A 39 12.57 -11.27 42.54
N LYS A 40 13.19 -10.27 41.91
CA LYS A 40 12.85 -9.86 40.54
C LYS A 40 12.97 -11.04 39.59
N GLY A 41 11.89 -11.30 38.85
CA GLY A 41 11.83 -12.41 37.88
C GLY A 41 11.28 -13.72 38.44
N LYS A 42 10.95 -13.81 39.74
CA LYS A 42 10.24 -14.95 40.32
C LYS A 42 8.76 -14.65 40.55
N GLY A 43 7.93 -15.67 40.41
CA GLY A 43 6.50 -15.58 40.71
C GLY A 43 6.25 -15.43 42.21
N LEU A 44 5.06 -14.95 42.57
CA LEU A 44 4.61 -14.92 43.96
C LEU A 44 4.13 -16.31 44.43
N GLY A 45 4.00 -16.49 45.75
CA GLY A 45 3.50 -17.73 46.37
C GLY A 45 4.62 -18.63 46.93
N ALA A 46 4.22 -19.65 47.70
CA ALA A 46 5.15 -20.49 48.46
C ALA A 46 6.19 -21.21 47.58
N LYS A 47 5.78 -21.64 46.38
CA LYS A 47 6.66 -22.28 45.39
C LYS A 47 7.26 -21.31 44.36
N LYS A 48 6.93 -20.02 44.45
CA LYS A 48 7.29 -18.98 43.46
C LYS A 48 6.73 -19.22 42.06
N ASP A 49 5.61 -19.95 41.96
CA ASP A 49 4.94 -20.34 40.70
C ASP A 49 3.87 -19.34 40.22
N GLY A 50 3.72 -18.20 40.90
CA GLY A 50 2.76 -17.18 40.52
C GLY A 50 3.04 -16.55 39.15
N MET A 51 2.02 -15.95 38.55
CA MET A 51 2.14 -15.26 37.26
C MET A 51 3.19 -14.15 37.30
N LEU A 52 4.15 -14.20 36.38
CA LEU A 52 5.22 -13.21 36.26
C LEU A 52 4.73 -11.91 35.62
N ASN A 53 3.84 -12.02 34.64
CA ASN A 53 3.33 -10.90 33.89
C ASN A 53 1.93 -10.51 34.39
N PRO A 54 1.65 -9.21 34.58
CA PRO A 54 0.31 -8.76 34.93
C PRO A 54 -0.68 -9.07 33.80
N ILE A 55 -1.93 -9.35 34.17
CA ILE A 55 -3.01 -9.56 33.21
C ILE A 55 -3.25 -8.25 32.45
N LYS A 56 -3.24 -8.32 31.12
CA LYS A 56 -3.52 -7.17 30.25
C LYS A 56 -4.96 -7.21 29.79
N MET A 57 -5.69 -6.13 30.02
CA MET A 57 -7.03 -5.96 29.48
C MET A 57 -6.94 -5.39 28.06
N ARG A 58 -7.65 -6.01 27.12
CA ARG A 58 -7.88 -5.44 25.79
C ARG A 58 -9.08 -4.50 25.87
N GLN A 59 -8.84 -3.20 25.77
CA GLN A 59 -9.92 -2.23 25.67
C GLN A 59 -10.51 -2.27 24.26
N LYS A 60 -11.84 -2.34 24.17
CA LYS A 60 -12.58 -2.28 22.91
C LYS A 60 -13.16 -0.90 22.75
N ASP A 61 -12.54 -0.11 21.88
CA ASP A 61 -12.99 1.26 21.55
C ASP A 61 -13.86 1.29 20.27
N ASP A 62 -14.13 0.12 19.69
CA ASP A 62 -14.89 -0.02 18.45
C ASP A 62 -16.37 -0.37 18.71
N GLN A 63 -17.25 0.01 17.78
CA GLN A 63 -18.68 -0.28 17.81
C GLN A 63 -19.06 -1.69 17.33
N LYS A 64 -18.07 -2.52 16.95
CA LYS A 64 -18.28 -3.88 16.39
C LYS A 64 -18.87 -4.84 17.45
N GLY A 65 -19.51 -5.94 17.01
CA GLY A 65 -19.98 -6.98 17.93
C GLY A 65 -18.84 -7.73 18.64
N VAL A 66 -19.13 -8.37 19.77
CA VAL A 66 -18.20 -9.36 20.37
C VAL A 66 -18.15 -10.58 19.45
N GLY A 67 -16.95 -11.04 19.11
CA GLY A 67 -16.76 -12.15 18.15
C GLY A 67 -16.82 -11.73 16.67
N PHE A 68 -16.90 -10.43 16.37
CA PHE A 68 -16.75 -9.96 14.99
C PHE A 68 -15.32 -10.20 14.50
N GLU A 69 -15.17 -11.11 13.54
CA GLU A 69 -13.95 -11.34 12.78
C GLU A 69 -14.08 -10.63 11.44
N GLY A 70 -13.18 -9.68 11.16
CA GLY A 70 -13.21 -8.92 9.91
C GLY A 70 -12.91 -9.83 8.73
N HIS A 71 -13.83 -9.95 7.78
CA HIS A 71 -13.57 -10.57 6.48
C HIS A 71 -12.85 -9.57 5.57
N ASP A 72 -11.59 -9.27 5.88
CA ASP A 72 -10.74 -8.43 5.03
C ASP A 72 -10.40 -9.15 3.70
N ASP A 73 -10.50 -10.47 3.66
CA ASP A 73 -10.19 -11.32 2.51
C ASP A 73 -11.21 -11.24 1.37
N THR A 74 -12.43 -10.75 1.63
CA THR A 74 -13.46 -10.63 0.58
C THR A 74 -13.04 -9.66 -0.53
N TRP A 75 -12.24 -8.64 -0.20
CA TRP A 75 -11.74 -7.71 -1.20
C TRP A 75 -10.59 -8.30 -2.03
N LEU A 76 -9.75 -9.13 -1.42
CA LEU A 76 -8.62 -9.79 -2.10
C LEU A 76 -9.10 -10.92 -3.03
N ALA A 77 -10.12 -11.68 -2.62
CA ALA A 77 -10.65 -12.81 -3.38
C ALA A 77 -11.09 -12.44 -4.80
N HIS A 78 -11.75 -11.29 -4.97
CA HIS A 78 -12.22 -10.84 -6.29
C HIS A 78 -11.09 -10.39 -7.22
N GLN A 79 -9.94 -9.99 -6.66
CA GLN A 79 -8.80 -9.54 -7.46
C GLN A 79 -8.12 -10.73 -8.13
N ASP A 80 -7.94 -11.85 -7.41
CA ASP A 80 -7.31 -13.06 -7.94
C ASP A 80 -8.19 -13.71 -9.02
N ASP A 81 -9.51 -13.77 -8.80
CA ASP A 81 -10.48 -14.24 -9.79
C ASP A 81 -10.42 -13.40 -11.07
N PHE A 82 -10.37 -12.06 -10.94
CA PHE A 82 -10.29 -11.16 -12.09
C PHE A 82 -8.97 -11.28 -12.84
N GLN A 83 -7.85 -11.41 -12.14
CA GLN A 83 -6.54 -11.64 -12.75
C GLN A 83 -6.49 -12.96 -13.53
N SER A 84 -7.13 -14.01 -13.01
CA SER A 84 -7.20 -15.31 -13.68
C SER A 84 -7.94 -15.23 -15.02
N VAL A 85 -9.05 -14.49 -15.07
CA VAL A 85 -9.84 -14.26 -16.30
C VAL A 85 -9.03 -13.45 -17.31
N LEU A 86 -8.34 -12.39 -16.89
CA LEU A 86 -7.50 -11.60 -17.78
C LEU A 86 -6.32 -12.41 -18.35
N ALA A 87 -5.71 -13.28 -17.54
CA ALA A 87 -4.64 -14.16 -17.99
C ALA A 87 -5.14 -15.16 -19.04
N ALA A 88 -6.31 -15.76 -18.82
CA ALA A 88 -6.95 -16.67 -19.79
C ALA A 88 -7.27 -15.96 -21.11
N LEU A 89 -7.85 -14.75 -21.05
CA LEU A 89 -8.21 -13.97 -22.24
C LEU A 89 -6.98 -13.53 -23.03
N ASN A 90 -5.92 -13.12 -22.34
CA ASN A 90 -4.64 -12.80 -22.96
C ASN A 90 -3.97 -14.04 -23.58
N ALA A 91 -4.12 -15.23 -23.00
CA ALA A 91 -3.62 -16.47 -23.59
C ALA A 91 -4.36 -16.85 -24.88
N GLU A 92 -5.68 -16.63 -24.94
CA GLU A 92 -6.49 -16.92 -26.14
C GLU A 92 -6.32 -15.88 -27.26
N HIS A 93 -6.13 -14.59 -26.93
CA HIS A 93 -6.13 -13.49 -27.91
C HIS A 93 -4.79 -12.74 -28.06
N GLY A 94 -3.77 -13.05 -27.26
CA GLY A 94 -2.52 -12.26 -27.16
C GLY A 94 -1.56 -12.38 -28.35
N ASN A 95 -1.63 -13.47 -29.12
CA ASN A 95 -0.67 -13.74 -30.21
C ASN A 95 -0.89 -12.92 -31.49
N GLY A 96 -1.96 -12.11 -31.59
CA GLY A 96 -2.29 -11.39 -32.81
C GLY A 96 -1.66 -9.99 -32.97
N THR A 97 -1.11 -9.38 -31.91
CA THR A 97 -0.90 -7.91 -31.92
C THR A 97 0.54 -7.42 -31.92
N GLU A 98 1.56 -8.23 -31.61
CA GLU A 98 2.93 -7.72 -31.52
C GLU A 98 3.52 -7.33 -32.88
N GLN A 99 3.26 -8.14 -33.91
CA GLN A 99 3.72 -7.86 -35.28
C GLN A 99 2.93 -6.71 -35.94
N GLU A 100 1.64 -6.57 -35.64
CA GLU A 100 0.83 -5.45 -36.15
C GLU A 100 1.15 -4.12 -35.46
N LYS A 101 1.46 -4.13 -34.15
CA LYS A 101 1.82 -2.92 -33.39
C LYS A 101 3.16 -2.35 -33.82
N GLU A 102 4.19 -3.17 -34.08
CA GLU A 102 5.46 -2.68 -34.62
C GLU A 102 5.31 -2.12 -36.05
N ALA A 103 4.49 -2.75 -36.88
CA ALA A 103 4.21 -2.28 -38.23
C ALA A 103 3.35 -1.00 -38.25
N LEU A 104 2.49 -0.77 -37.25
CA LEU A 104 1.76 0.48 -37.07
C LEU A 104 2.65 1.61 -36.56
N LYS A 105 3.62 1.30 -35.69
CA LYS A 105 4.53 2.29 -35.07
C LYS A 105 5.48 2.95 -36.06
N ARG A 106 5.73 2.33 -37.23
CA ARG A 106 6.65 2.82 -38.28
C ARG A 106 5.96 3.58 -39.41
N LYS A 107 4.65 3.84 -39.32
CA LYS A 107 3.91 4.57 -40.37
C LYS A 107 3.72 6.02 -39.93
N SER A 108 4.30 6.95 -40.71
CA SER A 108 4.08 8.39 -40.57
C SER A 108 2.61 8.71 -40.36
N LEU A 109 2.34 9.51 -39.33
CA LEU A 109 1.02 10.00 -38.98
C LEU A 109 0.38 10.73 -40.18
N GLU A 110 1.18 11.42 -40.99
CA GLU A 110 0.74 12.06 -42.23
C GLU A 110 0.25 11.06 -43.28
N LEU A 111 0.99 9.96 -43.52
CA LEU A 111 0.58 8.91 -44.46
C LEU A 111 -0.72 8.22 -44.01
N ALA A 112 -0.82 7.91 -42.72
CA ALA A 112 -2.03 7.33 -42.14
C ALA A 112 -3.24 8.29 -42.27
N SER A 113 -3.02 9.59 -42.02
CA SER A 113 -4.08 10.59 -42.12
C SER A 113 -4.57 10.83 -43.55
N LYS A 114 -3.73 10.66 -44.57
CA LYS A 114 -4.11 10.80 -45.98
C LYS A 114 -4.95 9.63 -46.49
N GLY A 115 -4.70 8.42 -45.98
CA GLY A 115 -5.47 7.22 -46.31
C GLY A 115 -6.86 7.16 -45.65
N SER A 116 -7.10 7.97 -44.61
CA SER A 116 -8.38 7.96 -43.90
C SER A 116 -9.47 8.69 -44.69
N ARG A 117 -10.59 7.99 -44.92
CA ARG A 117 -11.80 8.53 -45.57
C ARG A 117 -12.46 9.65 -44.74
N ARG A 118 -12.19 9.71 -43.43
CA ARG A 118 -12.75 10.69 -42.50
C ARG A 118 -11.62 11.39 -41.75
N ARG A 119 -10.95 12.32 -42.44
CA ARG A 119 -9.84 13.09 -41.88
C ARG A 119 -10.35 14.12 -40.87
N VAL A 120 -9.94 13.97 -39.61
CA VAL A 120 -10.36 14.83 -38.49
C VAL A 120 -9.54 16.11 -38.40
N HIS A 121 -8.23 16.04 -38.66
CA HIS A 121 -7.32 17.18 -38.55
C HIS A 121 -6.83 17.67 -39.92
N TYR A 122 -6.62 18.98 -40.05
CA TYR A 122 -6.05 19.56 -41.27
C TYR A 122 -4.56 19.27 -41.39
N GLN A 123 -4.03 19.27 -42.62
CA GLN A 123 -2.69 18.74 -42.95
C GLN A 123 -1.55 19.37 -42.13
N LYS A 124 -1.59 20.70 -41.88
CA LYS A 124 -0.57 21.38 -41.08
C LYS A 124 -0.50 20.86 -39.64
N PHE A 125 -1.64 20.53 -39.02
CA PHE A 125 -1.68 20.02 -37.65
C PHE A 125 -1.04 18.63 -37.55
N VAL A 126 -1.38 17.74 -38.49
CA VAL A 126 -0.84 16.37 -38.53
C VAL A 126 0.68 16.40 -38.73
N LYS A 127 1.17 17.22 -39.68
CA LYS A 127 2.60 17.41 -39.93
C LYS A 127 3.36 17.91 -38.70
N GLY A 128 2.79 18.83 -37.93
CA GLY A 128 3.43 19.37 -36.73
C GLY A 128 3.49 18.39 -35.56
N LYS A 129 2.74 17.28 -35.62
CA LYS A 129 2.73 16.22 -34.60
C LYS A 129 3.45 14.95 -35.03
N ASP A 130 3.84 14.86 -36.30
CA ASP A 130 4.55 13.72 -36.84
C ASP A 130 6.04 13.84 -36.51
N LEU A 131 6.54 12.94 -35.66
CA LEU A 131 7.94 12.93 -35.23
C LEU A 131 8.83 12.14 -36.19
N ASP A 132 8.23 11.41 -37.14
CA ASP A 132 8.93 10.56 -38.10
C ASP A 132 9.79 11.35 -39.11
N ASN A 133 9.55 12.66 -39.24
CA ASN A 133 10.30 13.54 -40.16
C ASN A 133 11.55 14.18 -39.53
N TYR A 134 11.73 14.10 -38.20
CA TYR A 134 12.84 14.74 -37.50
C TYR A 134 14.00 13.76 -37.31
N SER A 135 15.24 14.24 -37.48
CA SER A 135 16.43 13.43 -37.19
C SER A 135 16.57 13.21 -35.68
N GLN A 136 17.30 12.16 -35.28
CA GLN A 136 17.57 11.93 -33.85
C GLN A 136 18.33 13.09 -33.21
N ASP A 137 19.23 13.74 -33.96
CA ASP A 137 20.00 14.90 -33.51
C ASP A 137 19.09 16.12 -33.27
N ASP A 138 18.12 16.37 -34.17
CA ASP A 138 17.13 17.45 -34.02
C ASP A 138 16.20 17.21 -32.82
N LEU A 139 15.75 15.96 -32.64
CA LEU A 139 14.95 15.58 -31.48
C LEU A 139 15.75 15.72 -30.18
N GLY A 140 17.04 15.39 -30.19
CA GLY A 140 17.94 15.57 -29.05
C GLY A 140 18.11 17.03 -28.65
N CYS A 141 18.22 17.92 -29.64
CA CYS A 141 18.27 19.38 -29.42
C CYS A 141 16.96 19.93 -28.85
N ILE A 142 15.80 19.39 -29.23
CA ILE A 142 14.49 19.84 -28.75
C ILE A 142 14.20 19.30 -27.33
N LEU A 143 14.57 18.05 -27.07
CA LEU A 143 14.27 17.35 -25.81
C LEU A 143 15.36 17.58 -24.73
N GLY A 144 16.50 18.18 -25.10
CA GLY A 144 17.61 18.42 -24.18
C GLY A 144 18.32 17.13 -23.76
N THR A 145 18.34 16.13 -24.65
CA THR A 145 18.93 14.81 -24.40
C THR A 145 20.30 14.60 -25.07
N ASN A 146 20.85 15.65 -25.70
CA ASN A 146 22.21 15.69 -26.23
C ASN A 146 23.23 16.08 -25.16
#